data_AF-A7T2S7-F1
#
_entry.id   AF-A7T2S7-F1
#
_cell.length_a   1.000
_cell.length_b   1.000
_cell.length_c   1.000
_cell.angle_alpha   90.00
_cell.angle_beta   90.00
_cell.angle_gamma   90.00
#
_symmetry.space_group_name_H-M   'P 1'
#
loop_
_entity.id
_entity.type
_entity.pdbx_description
1 polymer ?
#
loop_
_entity_poly.entity_id
_entity_poly.type
_entity_poly.pdbx_seq_one_letter_code
_entity_poly.pdbx_strand_id
1 'polypeptide(L)'
;QDVSLYAEVNGKVMPVTRSTDNSKYQVSWSEEHKQAKSGVYTINFLDEEGYSNYRKAQRSGGSLDIKPLFTIDINHKGAGREGLWVQTEFIAVVAALLIWWCANNVKSKLQE
;
A
#
# COMPACT_ATOMS: atom_id res chain seq x y z
N GLN A 1 -11.22 32.41 -2.23
CA GLN A 1 -9.98 32.19 -3.00
C GLN A 1 -9.85 30.69 -3.17
N ASP A 2 -9.91 30.19 -4.40
CA ASP A 2 -9.73 28.76 -4.65
C ASP A 2 -8.23 28.45 -4.51
N VAL A 3 -7.91 27.45 -3.70
CA VAL A 3 -6.53 27.03 -3.47
C VAL A 3 -6.34 25.68 -4.15
N SER A 4 -5.51 25.67 -5.20
CA SER A 4 -5.07 24.44 -5.86
C SER A 4 -4.05 23.75 -4.95
N LEU A 5 -4.35 22.50 -4.56
CA LEU A 5 -3.44 21.69 -3.75
C LEU A 5 -2.93 20.51 -4.58
N TYR A 6 -1.70 20.11 -4.28
CA TYR A 6 -1.04 18.94 -4.84
C TYR A 6 -0.64 18.02 -3.70
N ALA A 7 -0.77 16.71 -3.89
CA ALA A 7 -0.40 15.73 -2.89
C ALA A 7 0.74 14.87 -3.45
N GLU A 8 1.79 14.71 -2.67
CA GLU A 8 2.93 13.85 -2.95
C GLU A 8 2.80 12.58 -2.10
N VAL A 9 2.84 11.43 -2.78
CA VAL A 9 2.78 10.10 -2.17
C VAL A 9 3.86 9.24 -2.82
N ASN A 10 4.79 8.71 -2.03
CA ASN A 10 5.86 7.81 -2.48
C ASN A 10 6.69 8.34 -3.69
N GLY A 11 6.98 9.63 -3.72
CA GLY A 11 7.73 10.31 -4.78
C GLY A 11 6.88 10.73 -6.00
N LYS A 12 5.56 10.51 -5.96
CA LYS A 12 4.64 10.85 -7.06
C LYS A 12 3.68 11.94 -6.63
N VAL A 13 3.66 13.03 -7.39
CA VAL A 13 2.74 14.15 -7.16
C VAL A 13 1.45 13.97 -7.97
N MET A 14 0.32 14.17 -7.30
CA MET A 14 -1.04 13.99 -7.79
C MET A 14 -1.85 15.27 -7.51
N PRO A 15 -2.76 15.69 -8.40
CA PRO A 15 -3.63 16.83 -8.14
C PRO A 15 -4.66 16.47 -7.06
N VAL A 16 -4.91 17.40 -6.14
CA VAL A 16 -6.01 17.28 -5.17
C VAL A 16 -7.26 17.86 -5.81
N THR A 17 -8.32 17.06 -5.87
CA THR A 17 -9.61 17.49 -6.43
C THR A 17 -10.53 17.96 -5.32
N ARG A 18 -11.32 19.00 -5.58
CA ARG A 18 -12.36 19.47 -4.66
C ARG A 18 -13.72 18.87 -5.02
N SER A 19 -14.48 18.49 -4.01
CA SER A 19 -15.86 18.01 -4.18
C SER A 19 -16.75 19.12 -4.75
N THR A 20 -17.81 18.76 -5.49
CA THR A 20 -18.73 19.70 -6.16
C THR A 20 -19.42 20.66 -5.19
N ASP A 21 -19.58 20.25 -3.93
CA ASP A 21 -20.11 21.05 -2.83
C ASP A 21 -19.06 21.96 -2.15
N ASN A 22 -17.83 21.97 -2.67
CA ASN A 22 -16.68 22.72 -2.15
C ASN A 22 -16.32 22.40 -0.68
N SER A 23 -16.86 21.36 -0.07
CA SER A 23 -16.65 21.07 1.36
C SER A 23 -15.44 20.18 1.64
N LYS A 24 -15.04 19.37 0.64
CA LYS A 24 -14.04 18.30 0.81
C LYS A 24 -12.98 18.33 -0.26
N TYR A 25 -11.78 17.93 0.14
CA TYR A 25 -10.66 17.64 -0.75
C TYR A 25 -10.49 16.13 -0.87
N GLN A 26 -10.19 15.67 -2.08
CA GLN A 26 -10.01 14.26 -2.39
C GLN A 26 -8.70 14.07 -3.16
N VAL A 27 -7.92 13.10 -2.70
CA VAL A 27 -6.76 12.56 -3.39
C VAL A 27 -6.92 11.05 -3.47
N SER A 28 -6.61 10.48 -4.63
CA SER A 28 -6.65 9.04 -4.86
C SER A 28 -5.38 8.63 -5.58
N TRP A 29 -4.71 7.59 -5.11
CA TRP A 29 -3.55 6.99 -5.77
C TRP A 29 -3.76 5.49 -5.92
N SER A 30 -2.99 4.89 -6.82
CA SER A 30 -3.00 3.46 -7.10
C SER A 30 -1.57 2.95 -7.08
N GLU A 31 -1.35 1.83 -6.39
CA GLU A 31 -0.07 1.15 -6.29
C GLU A 31 -0.27 -0.34 -6.64
N GLU A 32 0.76 -0.97 -7.20
CA GLU A 32 0.70 -2.41 -7.51
C GLU A 32 0.60 -3.22 -6.21
N HIS A 33 -0.21 -4.28 -6.17
CA HIS A 33 -0.38 -5.10 -4.95
C HIS A 33 0.94 -5.65 -4.36
N LYS A 34 1.96 -5.88 -5.18
CA LYS A 34 3.29 -6.32 -4.71
C LYS A 34 4.07 -5.21 -4.01
N GLN A 35 3.77 -3.96 -4.33
CA GLN A 35 4.44 -2.76 -3.83
C GLN A 35 3.64 -2.10 -2.71
N ALA A 36 2.32 -2.33 -2.68
CA ALA A 36 1.39 -1.87 -1.65
C ALA A 36 1.57 -2.64 -0.33
N LYS A 37 2.64 -2.31 0.40
CA LYS A 37 2.96 -2.90 1.70
C LYS A 37 2.05 -2.36 2.80
N SER A 38 1.87 -3.15 3.86
CA SER A 38 1.32 -2.63 5.10
C SER A 38 2.25 -1.58 5.70
N GLY A 39 1.69 -0.49 6.21
CA GLY A 39 2.49 0.56 6.82
C GLY A 39 1.84 1.93 6.84
N VAL A 40 2.61 2.90 7.32
CA VAL A 40 2.23 4.31 7.34
C VAL A 40 2.60 4.94 6.01
N TYR A 41 1.59 5.38 5.27
CA TYR A 41 1.74 6.20 4.08
C TYR A 41 1.73 7.67 4.50
N THR A 42 2.86 8.32 4.36
CA THR A 42 3.01 9.76 4.59
C THR A 42 2.66 10.52 3.32
N ILE A 43 1.62 11.35 3.39
CA ILE A 43 1.12 12.14 2.27
C ILE A 43 1.47 13.61 2.52
N ASN A 44 2.28 14.18 1.64
CA ASN A 44 2.73 15.55 1.73
C ASN A 44 1.87 16.46 0.85
N PHE A 45 1.23 17.47 1.42
CA PHE A 45 0.44 18.43 0.67
C PHE A 45 1.28 19.66 0.33
N LEU A 46 1.24 20.05 -0.93
CA LEU A 46 1.98 21.15 -1.54
C LEU A 46 0.98 22.15 -2.11
N ASP A 47 1.32 23.43 -2.01
CA ASP A 47 0.68 24.50 -2.76
C ASP A 47 1.30 24.64 -4.16
N GLU A 48 0.86 25.65 -4.92
CA GLU A 48 1.38 25.90 -6.27
C GLU A 48 2.89 26.21 -6.27
N GLU A 49 3.39 26.86 -5.22
CA GLU A 49 4.81 27.17 -5.06
C GLU A 49 5.63 25.91 -4.77
N GLY A 50 5.20 25.10 -3.79
CA GLY A 50 5.81 23.83 -3.43
C GLY A 50 5.82 22.85 -4.61
N TYR A 51 4.76 22.81 -5.40
CA TYR A 51 4.70 22.00 -6.62
C TYR A 51 5.70 22.46 -7.69
N SER A 52 5.82 23.78 -7.91
CA SER A 52 6.80 24.34 -8.85
C SER A 52 8.23 23.99 -8.45
N ASN A 53 8.53 24.10 -7.15
CA ASN A 53 9.82 23.73 -6.58
C ASN A 53 10.08 22.23 -6.72
N TYR A 54 9.07 21.38 -6.49
CA TYR A 54 9.15 19.93 -6.73
C TYR A 54 9.50 19.58 -8.17
N ARG A 55 8.80 20.17 -9.12
CA ARG A 55 9.07 19.96 -10.54
C ARG A 55 10.44 20.48 -10.98
N LYS A 56 10.96 21.53 -10.34
CA LYS A 56 12.31 22.03 -10.59
C LYS A 56 13.35 21.05 -10.03
N ALA A 57 13.23 20.65 -8.76
CA ALA A 57 14.13 19.71 -8.11
C ALA A 57 14.19 18.36 -8.83
N GLN A 58 13.03 17.84 -9.26
CA GLN A 58 12.93 16.60 -10.04
C GLN A 58 13.68 16.68 -11.38
N ARG A 59 13.63 17.84 -12.06
CA ARG A 59 14.32 18.06 -13.34
C ARG A 59 15.82 18.30 -13.17
N SER A 60 16.22 18.97 -12.10
CA SER A 60 17.62 19.27 -11.83
C SER A 60 18.38 18.10 -11.19
N GLY A 61 17.71 16.98 -10.89
CA GLY A 61 18.29 15.88 -10.12
C GLY A 61 18.69 16.29 -8.70
N GLY A 62 18.06 17.35 -8.17
CA GLY A 62 18.33 17.88 -6.83
C GLY A 62 17.59 17.09 -5.75
N SER A 63 17.79 17.47 -4.48
CA SER A 63 17.04 16.90 -3.36
C SER A 63 15.56 17.24 -3.49
N LEU A 64 14.71 16.21 -3.43
CA LEU A 64 13.24 16.32 -3.42
C LEU A 64 12.68 16.73 -2.04
N ASP A 65 13.55 17.19 -1.14
CA ASP A 65 13.19 17.65 0.20
C ASP A 65 12.64 19.08 0.14
N ILE A 66 11.37 19.18 -0.23
CA ILE A 66 10.63 20.44 -0.29
C ILE A 66 9.68 20.49 0.89
N LYS A 67 9.70 21.62 1.60
CA LYS A 67 8.83 21.84 2.76
C LYS A 67 7.36 21.70 2.36
N PRO A 68 6.62 20.70 2.89
CA PRO A 68 5.19 20.59 2.65
C PRO A 68 4.42 21.64 3.45
N LEU A 69 3.21 21.97 2.98
CA LEU A 69 2.26 22.82 3.69
C LEU A 69 1.75 22.11 4.95
N PHE A 70 1.38 20.84 4.80
CA PHE A 70 1.04 19.93 5.88
C PHE A 70 1.21 18.48 5.42
N THR A 71 1.31 17.57 6.38
CA THR A 71 1.51 16.15 6.14
C THR A 71 0.43 15.35 6.84
N ILE A 72 -0.09 14.32 6.17
CA ILE A 72 -1.08 13.39 6.70
C ILE A 72 -0.50 11.99 6.65
N ASP A 73 -0.45 11.33 7.81
CA ASP A 73 -0.04 9.95 7.93
C ASP A 73 -1.25 9.02 7.94
N ILE A 74 -1.33 8.13 6.96
CA ILE A 74 -2.41 7.14 6.83
C ILE A 74 -1.84 5.76 7.09
N ASN A 75 -2.30 5.09 8.15
CA ASN A 75 -1.94 3.71 8.42
C ASN A 75 -2.77 2.77 7.54
N HIS A 76 -2.15 2.18 6.53
CA HIS A 76 -2.75 1.18 5.66
C HIS A 76 -2.43 -0.22 6.20
N LYS A 77 -3.47 -1.01 6.47
CA LYS A 77 -3.33 -2.37 7.03
C LYS A 77 -2.76 -3.42 6.06
N GLY A 78 -2.34 -3.00 4.86
CA GLY A 78 -1.88 -3.87 3.78
C GLY A 78 -3.04 -4.61 3.12
N ALA A 79 -2.86 -4.98 1.84
CA ALA A 79 -3.80 -5.82 1.11
C ALA A 79 -3.47 -7.32 1.25
N GLY A 80 -2.29 -7.66 1.78
CA GLY A 80 -1.83 -9.04 1.91
C GLY A 80 -2.12 -9.66 3.28
N ARG A 81 -2.22 -10.99 3.33
CA ARG A 81 -2.04 -11.78 4.56
C ARG A 81 -0.57 -11.70 4.99
N GLU A 82 -0.12 -10.52 5.41
CA GLU A 82 1.18 -10.35 6.04
C GLU A 82 1.14 -11.05 7.41
N GLY A 83 1.59 -12.30 7.46
CA GLY A 83 1.66 -13.06 8.70
C GLY A 83 2.01 -14.53 8.53
N LEU A 84 1.66 -15.13 7.40
CA LEU A 84 1.99 -16.52 7.11
C LEU A 84 3.22 -16.58 6.21
N TRP A 85 4.32 -17.11 6.76
CA TRP A 85 5.58 -17.37 6.05
C TRP A 85 5.42 -18.42 4.94
N VAL A 86 4.32 -19.17 4.99
CA VAL A 86 4.01 -20.28 4.09
C VAL A 86 2.63 -20.04 3.48
N GLN A 87 2.53 -20.22 2.17
CA GLN A 87 1.26 -20.12 1.43
C GLN A 87 0.22 -21.10 2.01
N THR A 88 -1.01 -20.64 2.21
CA THR A 88 -2.08 -21.44 2.82
C THR A 88 -2.39 -22.73 2.06
N GLU A 89 -2.20 -22.70 0.75
CA GLU A 89 -2.37 -23.80 -0.19
C GLU A 89 -1.38 -24.93 0.10
N PHE A 90 -0.14 -24.60 0.45
CA PHE A 90 0.86 -25.60 0.82
C PHE A 90 0.47 -26.30 2.13
N ILE A 91 0.00 -25.53 3.12
CA ILE A 91 -0.46 -26.07 4.41
C ILE A 91 -1.63 -27.05 4.19
N ALA A 92 -2.58 -26.72 3.31
CA ALA A 92 -3.71 -27.57 2.98
C ALA A 92 -3.30 -28.91 2.34
N VAL A 93 -2.35 -28.88 1.40
CA VAL A 93 -1.84 -30.09 0.73
C VAL A 93 -1.11 -31.00 1.73
N VAL A 94 -0.25 -30.44 2.58
CA VAL A 94 0.46 -31.21 3.61
C VAL A 94 -0.52 -31.84 4.60
N ALA A 95 -1.54 -31.10 5.04
CA ALA A 95 -2.57 -31.63 5.92
C ALA A 95 -3.34 -32.81 5.28
N ALA A 96 -3.70 -32.70 4.00
CA ALA A 96 -4.39 -33.77 3.28
C ALA A 96 -3.53 -35.04 3.16
N LEU A 97 -2.24 -34.90 2.86
CA LEU A 97 -1.30 -36.01 2.78
C LEU A 97 -1.11 -36.71 4.14
N LEU A 98 -1.01 -35.94 5.23
CA LEU A 98 -0.91 -36.48 6.58
C LEU A 98 -2.17 -37.27 6.98
N ILE A 99 -3.36 -36.74 6.69
CA ILE A 99 -4.62 -37.44 6.95
C ILE A 99 -4.68 -38.75 6.16
N TRP A 100 -4.34 -38.72 4.87
CA TRP A 100 -4.31 -39.91 4.01
C TRP A 100 -3.31 -40.96 4.52
N TRP A 101 -2.11 -40.54 4.94
CA TRP A 101 -1.10 -41.44 5.48
C TRP A 101 -1.54 -42.07 6.81
N CYS A 102 -2.11 -41.28 7.72
CA CYS A 102 -2.65 -41.79 8.98
C CYS A 102 -3.77 -42.82 8.76
N ALA A 103 -4.70 -42.53 7.83
CA ALA A 103 -5.79 -43.46 7.50
C ALA A 103 -5.27 -44.79 6.96
N ASN A 104 -4.27 -44.77 6.07
CA ASN A 104 -3.68 -46.00 5.53
C ASN A 104 -2.89 -46.80 6.56
N ASN A 105 -2.16 -46.15 7.46
CA ASN A 105 -1.47 -46.84 8.55
C ASN A 105 -2.42 -47.53 9.54
N VAL A 106 -3.57 -46.92 9.84
CA VAL A 106 -4.59 -47.56 10.68
C VAL A 106 -5.21 -48.75 9.94
N LYS A 107 -5.51 -48.58 8.64
CA LYS A 107 -6.04 -49.68 7.83
C LYS A 107 -5.07 -50.84 7.73
N SER A 108 -3.78 -50.59 7.50
CA SER A 108 -2.77 -51.64 7.39
C SER A 108 -2.61 -52.40 8.72
N LYS A 109 -2.65 -51.71 9.86
CA LYS A 109 -2.60 -52.33 11.20
C LYS A 109 -3.83 -53.17 11.55
N LEU A 110 -4.98 -52.92 10.91
CA LEU A 110 -6.21 -53.70 11.11
C LEU A 110 -6.32 -54.89 10.13
N GLN A 111 -5.48 -54.92 9.08
CA GLN A 111 -5.47 -55.98 8.07
C GLN A 111 -4.35 -57.01 8.29
N GLU A 112 -3.40 -56.75 9.20
CA GLU A 112 -2.57 -57.78 9.86
C GLU A 112 -3.35 -58.47 10.99
#